data_AF-A0A7W4CHF9-F1
#
_entry.id   AF-A0A7W4CHF9-F1
#
_cell.length_a   1.000
_cell.length_b   1.000
_cell.length_c   1.000
_cell.angle_alpha   90.00
_cell.angle_beta   90.00
_cell.angle_gamma   90.00
#
_symmetry.space_group_name_H-M   'P 1'
#
loop_
_entity.id
_entity.type
_entity.pdbx_description
1 polymer ?
#
loop_
_entity_poly.entity_id
_entity_poly.type
_entity_poly.pdbx_seq_one_letter_code
_entity_poly.pdbx_strand_id
1 'polypeptide(L)'
;RIQFDLHLYGQRFREGTKQMATPKNVRLAQATLKQMNAEIDLGTFQYRDYFPNSKKVDLFESLQRQKYPDRLYPFFNDFANQWYERQKGNWKSSYQGVVRNTLEHYLLPHFGNTLVSEVSLS
;
A
#
# COMPACT_ATOMS: atom_id res chain seq x y z
N ARG A 1 7.96 19.52 16.51
CA ARG A 1 7.04 18.57 15.82
C ARG A 1 7.64 17.18 15.95
N ILE A 2 6.84 16.12 15.98
CA ILE A 2 7.35 14.75 16.09
C ILE A 2 7.66 14.23 14.68
N GLN A 3 8.80 13.56 14.50
CA GLN A 3 9.21 12.91 13.25
C GLN A 3 9.43 11.42 13.48
N PHE A 4 9.00 10.61 12.53
CA PHE A 4 9.35 9.19 12.40
C PHE A 4 10.51 9.08 11.40
N ASP A 5 11.45 8.17 11.64
CA ASP A 5 12.62 7.96 10.78
C ASP A 5 12.86 6.45 10.65
N LEU A 6 12.31 5.87 9.59
CA LEU A 6 12.32 4.42 9.33
C LEU A 6 13.35 4.09 8.24
N HIS A 7 13.97 2.91 8.31
CA HIS A 7 14.84 2.39 7.25
C HIS A 7 14.22 1.09 6.73
N LEU A 8 13.69 1.13 5.52
CA LEU A 8 12.90 0.07 4.90
C LEU A 8 13.48 -0.22 3.53
N TYR A 9 13.71 -1.49 3.22
CA TYR A 9 14.27 -1.92 1.91
C TYR A 9 15.58 -1.23 1.50
N GLY A 10 16.41 -0.83 2.48
CA GLY A 10 17.66 -0.09 2.25
C GLY A 10 17.48 1.42 2.03
N GLN A 11 16.24 1.94 2.04
CA GLN A 11 15.94 3.36 1.86
C GLN A 11 15.36 3.99 3.12
N ARG A 12 15.60 5.29 3.30
CA ARG A 12 15.21 6.06 4.48
C ARG A 12 13.87 6.76 4.28
N PHE A 13 12.88 6.39 5.09
CA PHE A 13 11.55 6.97 5.15
C PHE A 13 11.41 7.83 6.42
N ARG A 14 11.84 9.09 6.34
CA ARG A 14 11.51 10.09 7.37
C ARG A 14 10.16 10.72 7.07
N GLU A 15 9.27 10.80 8.05
CA GLU A 15 7.94 11.41 7.98
C GLU A 15 7.67 12.36 9.16
N GLY A 16 6.91 13.43 8.91
CA GLY A 16 6.68 14.50 9.88
C GLY A 16 5.23 14.63 10.30
N THR A 17 4.96 14.56 11.60
CA THR A 17 3.62 14.86 12.14
C THR A 17 3.36 16.37 12.18
N LYS A 18 2.08 16.77 12.00
CA LYS A 18 1.63 18.16 12.24
C LYS A 18 1.54 18.50 13.74
N GLN A 19 1.62 17.50 14.63
CA GLN A 19 1.45 17.67 16.08
C GLN A 19 2.65 18.38 16.74
N MET A 20 2.36 19.17 17.78
CA MET A 20 3.39 19.64 18.70
C MET A 20 3.93 18.48 19.55
N ALA A 21 5.21 18.57 19.92
CA ALA A 21 5.88 17.60 20.77
C ALA A 21 5.52 17.84 22.24
N THR A 22 4.29 17.50 22.63
CA THR A 22 3.89 17.42 24.04
C THR A 22 4.19 16.01 24.59
N PRO A 23 4.38 15.83 25.91
CA PRO A 23 4.64 14.50 26.48
C PRO A 23 3.59 13.44 26.11
N LYS A 24 2.31 13.85 26.02
CA LYS A 24 1.20 12.97 25.57
C LYS A 24 1.37 12.54 24.12
N ASN A 25 1.65 13.47 23.22
CA ASN A 25 1.80 13.18 21.79
C ASN A 25 3.06 12.35 21.51
N VAL A 26 4.16 12.62 22.24
CA VAL A 26 5.40 11.84 22.14
C VAL A 26 5.16 10.39 22.60
N ARG A 27 4.44 10.17 23.72
CA ARG A 27 4.07 8.83 24.17
C ARG A 27 3.21 8.09 23.15
N LEU A 28 2.24 8.77 22.52
CA LEU A 28 1.42 8.18 21.45
C LEU A 28 2.29 7.78 20.25
N ALA A 29 3.16 8.67 19.77
CA ALA A 29 4.06 8.39 18.66
C ALA A 29 5.06 7.24 18.96
N GLN A 30 5.53 7.12 20.21
CA GLN A 30 6.34 5.99 20.65
C GLN A 30 5.56 4.66 20.62
N ALA A 31 4.29 4.66 21.02
CA ALA A 31 3.42 3.50 20.93
C ALA A 31 3.16 3.10 19.46
N THR A 32 2.88 4.07 18.59
CA THR A 32 2.77 3.85 17.13
C THR A 32 4.06 3.28 16.55
N LEU A 33 5.23 3.83 16.86
CA LEU A 33 6.51 3.30 16.39
C LEU A 33 6.77 1.86 16.87
N LYS A 34 6.35 1.52 18.10
CA LYS A 34 6.44 0.14 18.60
C LYS A 34 5.55 -0.82 17.79
N GLN A 35 4.35 -0.39 17.40
CA GLN A 35 3.46 -1.17 16.54
C GLN A 35 4.06 -1.35 15.13
N MET A 36 4.52 -0.26 14.52
CA MET A 36 5.20 -0.29 13.21
C MET A 36 6.35 -1.31 13.20
N ASN A 37 7.22 -1.29 14.21
CA ASN A 37 8.35 -2.22 14.30
C ASN A 37 7.89 -3.68 14.40
N ALA A 38 6.87 -3.98 15.21
CA ALA A 38 6.34 -5.33 15.33
C ALA A 38 5.75 -5.84 13.99
N GLU A 39 5.06 -4.99 13.25
CA GLU A 39 4.54 -5.33 11.91
C GLU A 39 5.65 -5.46 10.86
N ILE A 40 6.76 -4.72 11.00
CA ILE A 40 7.94 -4.86 10.14
C ILE A 40 8.60 -6.22 10.38
N ASP A 41 8.78 -6.60 11.65
CA ASP A 41 9.34 -7.89 12.06
C ASP A 41 8.47 -9.08 11.61
N LEU A 42 7.13 -8.91 11.64
CA LEU A 42 6.16 -9.90 11.15
C LEU A 42 6.00 -9.89 9.61
N GLY A 43 6.59 -8.93 8.89
CA GLY A 43 6.45 -8.79 7.44
C GLY A 43 5.05 -8.36 6.95
N THR A 44 4.21 -7.84 7.86
CA THR A 44 2.84 -7.36 7.60
C THR A 44 2.74 -5.84 7.50
N PHE A 45 3.81 -5.10 7.80
CA PHE A 45 3.80 -3.63 7.77
C PHE A 45 3.45 -3.07 6.40
N GLN A 46 2.46 -2.18 6.37
CA GLN A 46 2.06 -1.43 5.19
C GLN A 46 2.21 0.07 5.45
N TYR A 47 3.08 0.72 4.67
CA TYR A 47 3.44 2.12 4.88
C TYR A 47 2.25 3.10 4.69
N ARG A 48 1.32 2.75 3.79
CA ARG A 48 0.13 3.54 3.48
C ARG A 48 -0.82 3.68 4.67
N ASP A 49 -0.84 2.71 5.58
CA ASP A 49 -1.78 2.69 6.72
C ASP A 49 -1.43 3.77 7.75
N TYR A 50 -0.14 4.07 7.89
CA TYR A 50 0.38 5.10 8.78
C TYR A 50 0.58 6.47 8.11
N PHE A 51 0.92 6.46 6.82
CA PHE A 51 1.27 7.67 6.05
C PHE A 51 0.51 7.74 4.71
N PRO A 52 -0.84 7.67 4.70
CA PRO A 52 -1.63 7.50 3.47
C PRO A 52 -1.49 8.67 2.48
N ASN A 53 -1.12 9.86 2.97
CA ASN A 53 -0.92 11.06 2.17
C ASN A 53 0.56 11.33 1.83
N SER A 54 1.47 10.38 2.10
CA SER A 54 2.89 10.54 1.76
C SER A 54 3.15 10.20 0.30
N LYS A 55 3.93 11.06 -0.38
CA LYS A 55 4.47 10.80 -1.73
C LYS A 55 5.45 9.62 -1.79
N LYS A 56 5.75 8.98 -0.64
CA LYS A 56 6.62 7.79 -0.55
C LYS A 56 5.85 6.47 -0.49
N VAL A 57 4.51 6.48 -0.57
CA VAL A 57 3.70 5.24 -0.65
C VAL A 57 4.13 4.41 -1.87
N ASP A 58 4.07 4.98 -3.07
CA ASP A 58 4.48 4.33 -4.32
C ASP A 58 5.92 3.79 -4.28
N LEU A 59 6.80 4.51 -3.58
CA LEU A 59 8.21 4.13 -3.38
C LEU A 59 8.35 2.92 -2.44
N PHE A 60 7.63 2.91 -1.32
CA PHE A 60 7.60 1.74 -0.43
C PHE A 60 7.04 0.51 -1.15
N GLU A 61 5.96 0.69 -1.91
CA GLU A 61 5.26 -0.36 -2.64
C GLU A 61 6.11 -0.98 -3.76
N SER A 62 6.78 -0.15 -4.56
CA SER A 62 7.71 -0.63 -5.61
C SER A 62 8.90 -1.39 -5.02
N LEU A 63 9.47 -0.93 -3.91
CA LEU A 63 10.53 -1.65 -3.18
C LEU A 63 10.04 -2.96 -2.55
N GLN A 64 8.82 -2.99 -1.99
CA GLN A 64 8.19 -4.20 -1.47
C GLN A 64 8.01 -5.25 -2.59
N ARG A 65 7.51 -4.82 -3.75
CA ARG A 65 7.35 -5.67 -4.95
C ARG A 65 8.69 -6.19 -5.47
N GLN A 66 9.74 -5.36 -5.47
CA GLN A 66 11.08 -5.78 -5.88
C GLN A 66 11.69 -6.81 -4.91
N LYS A 67 11.48 -6.65 -3.59
CA LYS A 67 12.04 -7.57 -2.59
C LYS A 67 11.27 -8.89 -2.48
N TYR A 68 9.96 -8.87 -2.73
CA TYR A 68 9.09 -10.03 -2.63
C TYR A 68 8.30 -10.24 -3.93
N PRO A 69 8.96 -10.58 -5.05
CA PRO A 69 8.28 -10.85 -6.32
C PRO A 69 7.37 -12.08 -6.23
N ASP A 70 7.81 -13.11 -5.50
CA ASP A 70 7.12 -14.39 -5.33
C ASP A 70 6.24 -14.41 -4.06
N ARG A 71 5.70 -13.26 -3.63
CA ARG A 71 4.78 -13.20 -2.48
C ARG A 71 3.57 -14.10 -2.81
N LEU A 72 3.15 -14.94 -1.85
CA LEU A 72 2.23 -16.07 -2.07
C LEU A 72 0.90 -15.70 -2.75
N TYR A 73 0.50 -14.43 -2.64
CA TYR A 73 -0.65 -13.83 -3.31
C TYR A 73 -0.17 -12.75 -4.27
N PRO A 74 -0.74 -12.66 -5.49
CA PRO A 74 -0.39 -11.60 -6.43
C PRO A 74 -0.82 -10.22 -5.91
N PHE A 75 -0.16 -9.19 -6.44
CA PHE A 75 -0.67 -7.83 -6.34
C PHE A 75 -2.00 -7.69 -7.09
N PHE A 76 -2.86 -6.80 -6.61
CA PHE A 76 -4.19 -6.59 -7.20
C PHE A 76 -4.11 -6.18 -8.67
N ASN A 77 -3.10 -5.38 -9.07
CA ASN A 77 -2.92 -5.00 -10.47
C ASN A 77 -2.71 -6.22 -11.39
N ASP A 78 -1.82 -7.13 -11.03
CA ASP A 78 -1.51 -8.32 -11.82
C ASP A 78 -2.73 -9.26 -11.88
N PHE A 79 -3.40 -9.46 -10.74
CA PHE A 79 -4.62 -10.26 -10.65
C PHE A 79 -5.77 -9.68 -11.47
N ALA A 80 -6.05 -8.38 -11.32
CA ALA A 80 -7.18 -7.72 -11.96
C ALA A 80 -6.99 -7.62 -13.49
N ASN A 81 -5.76 -7.38 -13.97
CA ASN A 81 -5.46 -7.42 -15.40
C ASN A 81 -5.63 -8.85 -15.96
N GLN A 82 -5.13 -9.89 -15.29
CA GLN A 82 -5.36 -11.27 -15.73
C GLN A 82 -6.83 -11.68 -15.71
N TRP A 83 -7.59 -11.24 -14.70
CA TRP A 83 -9.04 -11.46 -14.63
C TRP A 83 -9.77 -10.77 -15.78
N TYR A 84 -9.45 -9.50 -16.06
CA TYR A 84 -10.01 -8.75 -17.18
C TYR A 84 -9.74 -9.45 -18.52
N GLU A 85 -8.50 -9.88 -18.77
CA GLU A 85 -8.12 -10.58 -20.00
C GLU A 85 -8.87 -11.90 -20.18
N ARG A 86 -9.17 -12.63 -19.10
CA ARG A 86 -9.98 -13.86 -19.13
C ARG A 86 -11.47 -13.58 -19.36
N GLN A 87 -12.00 -12.47 -18.85
CA GLN A 87 -13.43 -12.17 -18.90
C GLN A 87 -13.86 -11.34 -20.12
N LYS A 88 -12.98 -10.53 -20.71
CA LYS A 88 -13.34 -9.62 -21.82
C LYS A 88 -13.96 -10.32 -23.03
N GLY A 89 -13.58 -11.58 -23.31
CA GLY A 89 -14.16 -12.38 -24.39
C GLY A 89 -15.66 -12.66 -24.22
N ASN A 90 -16.17 -12.61 -22.97
CA ASN A 90 -17.59 -12.81 -22.65
C ASN A 90 -18.42 -11.51 -22.81
N TRP A 91 -17.78 -10.39 -23.17
CA TRP A 91 -18.37 -9.05 -23.09
C TRP A 91 -18.41 -8.35 -24.45
N LYS A 92 -19.45 -7.54 -24.68
CA LYS A 92 -19.48 -6.58 -25.80
C LYS A 92 -18.38 -5.53 -25.63
N SER A 93 -17.78 -5.10 -26.74
CA SER A 93 -16.67 -4.12 -26.77
C SER A 93 -16.92 -2.86 -25.92
N SER A 94 -18.15 -2.30 -25.95
CA SER A 94 -18.51 -1.16 -25.11
C SER A 94 -18.41 -1.44 -23.60
N TYR A 95 -18.80 -2.63 -23.14
CA TYR A 95 -18.70 -3.01 -21.73
C TYR A 95 -17.26 -3.35 -21.32
N GLN A 96 -16.46 -3.94 -22.24
CA GLN A 96 -15.01 -4.10 -22.03
C GLN A 96 -14.36 -2.74 -21.73
N GLY A 97 -14.67 -1.70 -22.52
CA GLY A 97 -14.20 -0.34 -22.29
C GLY A 97 -14.63 0.26 -20.95
N VAL A 98 -15.88 0.04 -20.54
CA VAL A 98 -16.37 0.47 -19.21
C VAL A 98 -15.59 -0.19 -18.09
N VAL A 99 -15.48 -1.53 -18.08
CA VAL A 99 -14.76 -2.26 -17.03
C VAL A 99 -13.28 -1.88 -17.01
N ARG A 100 -12.64 -1.70 -18.17
CA ARG A 100 -11.25 -1.25 -18.27
C ARG A 100 -11.07 0.14 -17.65
N ASN A 101 -11.95 1.08 -17.97
CA ASN A 101 -11.91 2.42 -17.42
C ASN A 101 -12.10 2.41 -15.89
N THR A 102 -13.05 1.62 -15.38
CA THR A 102 -13.25 1.42 -13.93
C THR A 102 -11.99 0.88 -13.24
N LEU A 103 -11.33 -0.11 -13.85
CA LEU A 103 -10.07 -0.65 -13.33
C LEU A 103 -8.99 0.45 -13.29
N GLU A 104 -8.72 1.11 -14.41
CA GLU A 104 -7.61 2.06 -14.55
C GLU A 104 -7.76 3.34 -13.72
N HIS A 105 -8.97 3.87 -13.56
CA HIS A 105 -9.19 5.18 -12.92
C HIS A 105 -9.61 5.08 -11.45
N TYR A 106 -10.12 3.93 -10.99
CA TYR A 106 -10.68 3.80 -9.63
C TYR A 106 -10.08 2.66 -8.81
N LEU A 107 -9.75 1.52 -9.43
CA LEU A 107 -9.29 0.35 -8.67
C LEU A 107 -7.76 0.23 -8.65
N LEU A 108 -7.09 0.34 -9.79
CA LEU A 108 -5.64 0.27 -9.89
C LEU A 108 -4.90 1.41 -9.13
N PRO A 109 -5.37 2.67 -9.11
CA PRO A 109 -4.70 3.74 -8.36
C PRO A 109 -4.76 3.57 -6.84
N HIS A 110 -5.75 2.83 -6.33
CA HIS A 110 -5.97 2.65 -4.89
C HIS A 110 -5.51 1.29 -4.37
N PHE A 111 -5.72 0.23 -5.14
CA PHE A 111 -5.43 -1.15 -4.74
C PHE A 111 -4.29 -1.77 -5.53
N GLY A 112 -3.81 -1.18 -6.63
CA GLY A 112 -2.92 -1.84 -7.58
C GLY A 112 -1.68 -2.49 -6.95
N ASN A 113 -1.08 -1.83 -5.96
CA ASN A 113 0.08 -2.31 -5.21
C ASN A 113 -0.26 -2.92 -3.82
N THR A 114 -1.54 -3.18 -3.56
CA THR A 114 -2.01 -3.97 -2.42
C THR A 114 -2.03 -5.45 -2.83
N LEU A 115 -1.71 -6.37 -1.93
CA LEU A 115 -1.92 -7.80 -2.23
C LEU A 115 -3.41 -8.11 -2.31
N VAL A 116 -3.81 -9.05 -3.17
CA VAL A 116 -5.21 -9.53 -3.20
C VAL A 116 -5.66 -10.07 -1.84
N SER A 117 -4.76 -10.68 -1.07
CA SER A 117 -5.02 -11.17 0.30
C SER A 117 -5.18 -10.07 1.36
N GLU A 118 -4.72 -8.85 1.09
CA GLU A 118 -4.81 -7.69 1.98
C GLU A 118 -6.07 -6.85 1.70
N VAL A 119 -6.83 -7.15 0.63
CA VAL A 119 -8.09 -6.46 0.32
C VAL A 119 -9.21 -6.95 1.23
N SER A 120 -9.55 -6.15 2.23
CA SER A 120 -10.68 -6.35 3.14
C SER A 120 -11.72 -5.25 3.04
N LEU A 121 -12.96 -5.54 3.46
CA LEU A 121 -13.96 -4.51 3.73
C LEU A 121 -13.67 -3.95 5.14
N SER A 122 -13.27 -2.69 5.21
CA SER A 122 -13.06 -1.92 6.45
C SER A 122 -14.35 -1.30 6.96
#